data_AF-S6D9M5-F1
#
_entry.id   AF-S6D9M5-F1
#
_cell.length_a   1.000
_cell.length_b   1.000
_cell.length_c   1.000
_cell.angle_alpha   90.00
_cell.angle_beta   90.00
_cell.angle_gamma   90.00
#
_symmetry.space_group_name_H-M   'P 1'
#
loop_
_entity.id
_entity.type
_entity.pdbx_description
1 polymer ?
#
loop_
_entity_poly.entity_id
_entity_poly.type
_entity_poly.pdbx_seq_one_letter_code
_entity_poly.pdbx_strand_id
1 'polypeptide(L)'
;MWPSENFIFPGEHSREGENILHYLCRNGGVVDLLNYKNAIIDENRYLVTEYNSQGQQCIHIVAREDKIDPRKKCRRLMEWGADINAKESINGDTPLHITVKTKNYELAEWLCRQPQVNIEALNYAQQTPYHLAYKCNDAKMMTILQETAAQRKN
;
A
#
# COMPACT_ATOMS: atom_id res chain seq x y z
N MET A 1 18.83 -0.21 13.84
CA MET A 1 19.36 -1.12 12.80
C MET A 1 18.91 -2.51 13.20
N TRP A 2 18.12 -3.18 12.36
CA TRP A 2 17.72 -4.58 12.60
C TRP A 2 19.00 -5.42 12.65
N PRO A 3 19.25 -6.25 13.68
CA PRO A 3 20.44 -7.07 13.71
C PRO A 3 20.46 -7.98 12.48
N SER A 4 21.52 -7.90 11.68
CA SER A 4 21.64 -8.58 10.38
C SER A 4 21.98 -10.07 10.47
N GLU A 5 21.65 -10.73 11.57
CA GLU A 5 21.96 -12.15 11.76
C GLU A 5 20.68 -12.93 12.08
N ASN A 6 20.19 -13.62 11.04
CA ASN A 6 19.41 -14.85 11.08
C ASN A 6 18.64 -15.12 12.37
N PHE A 7 17.39 -14.70 12.45
CA PHE A 7 16.21 -15.52 12.72
C PHE A 7 14.99 -14.59 12.61
N ILE A 8 14.09 -14.90 11.68
CA ILE A 8 12.79 -14.23 11.63
C ILE A 8 12.06 -14.71 12.87
N PHE A 9 12.02 -13.90 13.93
CA PHE A 9 11.01 -14.07 14.95
C PHE A 9 9.78 -13.30 14.45
N PRO A 10 8.73 -13.96 13.93
CA PRO A 10 7.53 -13.28 13.45
C PRO A 10 6.83 -12.41 14.51
N GLY A 11 7.27 -12.44 15.77
CA GLY A 11 6.81 -11.54 16.83
C GLY A 11 7.67 -10.29 17.08
N GLU A 12 8.85 -10.14 16.47
CA GLU A 12 9.71 -8.99 16.72
C GLU A 12 9.27 -7.75 15.94
N HIS A 13 9.15 -6.65 16.67
CA HIS A 13 8.75 -5.35 16.15
C HIS A 13 9.85 -4.32 16.44
N SER A 14 10.07 -3.41 15.50
CA SER A 14 10.88 -2.23 15.75
C SER A 14 10.23 -1.32 16.81
N ARG A 15 10.94 -0.28 17.25
CA ARG A 15 10.36 0.76 18.13
C ARG A 15 9.14 1.46 17.52
N GLU A 16 9.06 1.48 16.20
CA GLU A 16 7.94 2.04 15.44
C GLU A 16 6.82 1.02 15.20
N GLY A 17 6.87 -0.15 15.87
CA GLY A 17 5.90 -1.23 15.66
C GLY A 17 6.02 -1.87 14.27
N GLU A 18 7.15 -1.71 13.58
CA GLU A 18 7.33 -2.29 12.25
C GLU A 18 7.85 -3.73 12.36
N ASN A 19 7.12 -4.66 11.75
CA ASN A 19 7.63 -6.00 11.46
C ASN A 19 8.57 -6.00 10.23
N ILE A 20 9.13 -7.16 9.88
CA ILE A 20 10.09 -7.31 8.79
C ILE A 20 9.54 -6.88 7.43
N LEU A 21 8.25 -7.12 7.17
CA LEU A 21 7.63 -6.77 5.88
C LEU A 21 7.50 -5.26 5.73
N HIS A 22 7.19 -4.52 6.80
CA HIS A 22 7.19 -3.06 6.78
C HIS A 22 8.57 -2.52 6.40
N TYR A 23 9.62 -3.04 7.03
CA TYR A 23 11.01 -2.66 6.76
C TYR A 23 11.40 -2.94 5.30
N LEU A 24 11.11 -4.14 4.78
CA LEU A 24 11.42 -4.52 3.39
C LEU A 24 10.62 -3.69 2.39
N CYS A 25 9.36 -3.36 2.68
CA CYS A 25 8.55 -2.49 1.84
C CYS A 25 9.14 -1.08 1.75
N ARG A 26 9.67 -0.56 2.85
CA ARG A 26 10.28 0.78 2.93
C ARG A 26 11.67 0.85 2.27
N ASN A 27 12.54 -0.10 2.59
CA ASN A 27 13.98 0.01 2.29
C ASN A 27 14.48 -0.98 1.22
N GLY A 28 13.80 -2.11 1.02
CA GLY A 28 14.22 -3.16 0.08
C GLY A 28 13.64 -2.97 -1.31
N GLY A 29 14.13 -3.77 -2.28
CA GLY A 29 13.49 -3.97 -3.57
C GLY A 29 12.44 -5.09 -3.54
N VAL A 30 11.84 -5.38 -4.70
CA VAL A 30 10.92 -6.53 -4.81
C VAL A 30 11.64 -7.88 -4.61
N VAL A 31 12.93 -7.96 -4.95
CA VAL A 31 13.74 -9.17 -4.77
C VAL A 31 13.92 -9.47 -3.27
N ASP A 32 14.22 -8.46 -2.47
CA ASP A 32 14.36 -8.62 -1.01
C ASP A 32 13.05 -9.08 -0.39
N LEU A 33 11.91 -8.52 -0.82
CA LEU A 33 10.59 -9.00 -0.40
C LEU A 33 10.40 -10.48 -0.78
N LEU A 34 10.72 -10.87 -2.02
CA LEU A 34 10.54 -12.23 -2.53
C LEU A 34 11.42 -13.28 -1.83
N ASN A 35 12.58 -12.92 -1.32
CA ASN A 35 13.42 -13.82 -0.53
C ASN A 35 12.69 -14.34 0.73
N TYR A 36 11.68 -13.60 1.20
CA TYR A 36 10.87 -13.97 2.35
C TYR A 36 9.54 -14.64 1.96
N LYS A 37 9.27 -14.88 0.67
CA LYS A 37 8.00 -15.49 0.21
C LYS A 37 7.67 -16.79 0.93
N ASN A 38 8.66 -17.68 1.09
CA ASN A 38 8.46 -18.99 1.73
C ASN A 38 8.37 -18.89 3.25
N ALA A 39 8.76 -17.76 3.83
CA ALA A 39 8.58 -17.51 5.25
C ALA A 39 7.17 -17.01 5.58
N ILE A 40 6.41 -16.50 4.60
CA ILE A 40 5.00 -16.10 4.78
C ILE A 40 4.11 -17.33 4.61
N ILE A 41 3.83 -17.99 5.72
CA ILE A 41 2.97 -19.17 5.85
C ILE A 41 1.73 -18.82 6.67
N ASP A 42 0.76 -19.72 6.77
CA ASP A 42 -0.51 -19.43 7.45
C ASP A 42 -0.34 -18.93 8.89
N GLU A 43 0.67 -19.45 9.62
CA GLU A 43 0.97 -19.06 11.01
C GLU A 43 1.42 -17.60 11.17
N ASN A 44 2.07 -17.00 10.17
CA ASN A 44 2.58 -15.63 10.24
C ASN A 44 2.07 -14.72 9.12
N ARG A 45 1.02 -15.14 8.42
CA ARG A 45 0.36 -14.35 7.37
C ARG A 45 -0.20 -13.03 7.88
N TYR A 46 -0.50 -12.95 9.17
CA TYR A 46 -0.96 -11.73 9.84
C TYR A 46 0.01 -10.55 9.66
N LEU A 47 1.32 -10.81 9.52
CA LEU A 47 2.36 -9.79 9.30
C LEU A 47 2.07 -8.86 8.11
N VAL A 48 1.39 -9.38 7.08
CA VAL A 48 1.03 -8.64 5.86
C VAL A 48 0.01 -7.54 6.15
N THR A 49 -0.83 -7.76 7.18
CA THR A 49 -1.98 -6.92 7.53
C THR A 49 -1.83 -6.18 8.86
N GLU A 50 -0.71 -6.37 9.57
CA GLU A 50 -0.43 -5.63 10.78
C GLU A 50 -0.24 -4.15 10.51
N TYR A 51 -0.64 -3.34 11.48
CA TYR A 51 -0.42 -1.91 11.47
C TYR A 51 0.79 -1.58 12.35
N ASN A 52 1.70 -0.77 11.83
CA ASN A 52 2.77 -0.19 12.65
C ASN A 52 2.24 0.91 13.60
N SER A 53 3.10 1.49 14.43
CA SER A 53 2.73 2.57 15.37
C SER A 53 2.24 3.85 14.69
N GLN A 54 2.51 4.03 13.39
CA GLN A 54 1.98 5.12 12.56
C GLN A 54 0.62 4.78 11.96
N GLY A 55 0.04 3.62 12.31
CA GLY A 55 -1.26 3.19 11.82
C GLY A 55 -1.23 2.79 10.35
N GLN A 56 -0.09 2.30 9.85
CA GLN A 56 0.07 1.88 8.46
C GLN A 56 0.40 0.39 8.35
N GLN A 57 -0.29 -0.31 7.45
CA GLN A 57 0.16 -1.61 6.91
C GLN A 57 1.21 -1.44 5.81
N CYS A 58 1.88 -2.53 5.45
CA CYS A 58 2.85 -2.62 4.34
C CYS A 58 2.35 -1.96 3.04
N ILE A 59 1.09 -2.20 2.66
CA ILE A 59 0.52 -1.66 1.42
C ILE A 59 0.46 -0.13 1.40
N HIS A 60 0.27 0.50 2.57
CA HIS A 60 0.29 1.96 2.72
C HIS A 60 1.71 2.52 2.64
N ILE A 61 2.68 1.83 3.24
CA ILE A 61 4.10 2.21 3.15
C ILE A 61 4.55 2.18 1.68
N VAL A 62 4.23 1.12 0.95
CA VAL A 62 4.58 1.02 -0.49
C VAL A 62 3.97 2.19 -1.27
N ALA A 63 2.68 2.47 -1.10
CA ALA A 63 2.03 3.58 -1.80
C ALA A 63 2.60 4.96 -1.45
N ARG A 64 3.06 5.12 -0.21
CA ARG A 64 3.57 6.39 0.32
C ARG A 64 5.03 6.64 -0.09
N GLU A 65 5.87 5.63 -0.04
CA GLU A 65 7.32 5.81 0.03
C GLU A 65 8.10 5.13 -1.08
N ASP A 66 7.59 4.03 -1.66
CA ASP A 66 8.34 3.27 -2.65
C ASP A 66 8.46 4.04 -3.98
N LYS A 67 9.71 4.32 -4.37
CA LYS A 67 10.07 5.01 -5.61
C LYS A 67 10.64 4.08 -6.69
N ILE A 68 10.85 2.80 -6.38
CA ILE A 68 11.55 1.85 -7.26
C ILE A 68 10.53 0.98 -7.99
N ASP A 69 9.70 0.24 -7.25
CA ASP A 69 8.85 -0.82 -7.81
C ASP A 69 7.50 -0.98 -7.08
N PRO A 70 6.76 0.12 -6.77
CA PRO A 70 5.57 0.04 -5.93
C PRO A 70 4.50 -0.91 -6.48
N ARG A 71 4.31 -0.96 -7.80
CA ARG A 71 3.35 -1.85 -8.47
C ARG A 71 3.66 -3.33 -8.21
N LYS A 72 4.94 -3.71 -8.31
CA LYS A 72 5.35 -5.11 -8.11
C LYS A 72 5.23 -5.50 -6.64
N LYS A 73 5.61 -4.62 -5.72
CA LYS A 73 5.44 -4.88 -4.27
C LYS A 73 3.98 -4.98 -3.89
N CYS A 74 3.13 -4.04 -4.32
CA CYS A 74 1.68 -4.12 -4.08
C CYS A 74 1.10 -5.43 -4.62
N ARG A 75 1.50 -5.87 -5.83
CA ARG A 75 1.07 -7.17 -6.37
C ARG A 75 1.44 -8.33 -5.45
N ARG A 76 2.69 -8.39 -4.99
CA ARG A 76 3.14 -9.47 -4.08
C ARG A 76 2.41 -9.46 -2.75
N LEU A 77 2.23 -8.27 -2.16
CA LEU A 77 1.48 -8.13 -0.91
C LEU A 77 0.02 -8.59 -1.08
N MET A 78 -0.64 -8.24 -2.19
CA MET A 78 -2.00 -8.73 -2.48
C MET A 78 -2.03 -10.25 -2.69
N GLU A 79 -1.06 -10.85 -3.40
CA GLU A 79 -0.91 -12.31 -3.52
C GLU A 79 -0.78 -12.99 -2.15
N TRP A 80 -0.20 -12.30 -1.17
CA TRP A 80 -0.04 -12.77 0.21
C TRP A 80 -1.24 -12.45 1.11
N GLY A 81 -2.27 -11.78 0.59
CA GLY A 81 -3.51 -11.50 1.30
C GLY A 81 -3.65 -10.08 1.86
N ALA A 82 -2.79 -9.14 1.47
CA ALA A 82 -3.00 -7.73 1.78
C ALA A 82 -4.30 -7.22 1.14
N ASP A 83 -5.12 -6.51 1.92
CA ASP A 83 -6.25 -5.76 1.38
C ASP A 83 -5.75 -4.44 0.77
N ILE A 84 -5.88 -4.31 -0.54
CA ILE A 84 -5.49 -3.09 -1.27
C ILE A 84 -6.40 -1.88 -0.98
N ASN A 85 -7.53 -2.12 -0.31
CA ASN A 85 -8.48 -1.09 0.14
C ASN A 85 -8.39 -0.84 1.65
N ALA A 86 -7.42 -1.44 2.33
CA ALA A 86 -7.19 -1.17 3.75
C ALA A 86 -7.07 0.34 3.98
N LYS A 87 -7.58 0.80 5.12
CA LYS A 87 -7.53 2.20 5.53
C LYS A 87 -6.41 2.36 6.57
N GLU A 88 -5.53 3.33 6.37
CA GLU A 88 -4.57 3.71 7.42
C GLU A 88 -5.28 4.42 8.59
N SER A 89 -4.68 4.39 9.77
CA SER A 89 -5.40 4.72 11.00
C SER A 89 -5.56 6.23 11.26
N ILE A 90 -4.79 7.09 10.59
CA ILE A 90 -4.75 8.53 10.85
C ILE A 90 -5.90 9.24 10.11
N ASN A 91 -5.96 9.13 8.78
CA ASN A 91 -6.97 9.79 7.95
C ASN A 91 -7.97 8.81 7.34
N GLY A 92 -7.77 7.51 7.52
CA GLY A 92 -8.55 6.49 6.82
C GLY A 92 -8.21 6.42 5.34
N ASP A 93 -7.04 6.89 4.91
CA ASP A 93 -6.67 6.84 3.51
C ASP A 93 -6.41 5.40 3.06
N THR A 94 -7.03 5.01 1.94
CA THR A 94 -6.60 3.80 1.23
C THR A 94 -5.31 4.06 0.44
N PRO A 95 -4.59 3.03 -0.02
CA PRO A 95 -3.46 3.18 -0.94
C PRO A 95 -3.76 4.11 -2.13
N LEU A 96 -4.97 4.09 -2.69
CA LEU A 96 -5.36 4.97 -3.79
C LEU A 96 -5.44 6.44 -3.34
N HIS A 97 -5.94 6.75 -2.14
CA HIS A 97 -5.87 8.11 -1.59
C HIS A 97 -4.43 8.57 -1.41
N ILE A 98 -3.57 7.68 -0.91
CA ILE A 98 -2.15 7.98 -0.68
C ILE A 98 -1.46 8.35 -2.00
N THR A 99 -1.78 7.69 -3.12
CA THR A 99 -1.20 8.06 -4.43
C THR A 99 -1.53 9.48 -4.87
N VAL A 100 -2.68 10.03 -4.46
CA VAL A 100 -3.04 11.43 -4.70
C VAL A 100 -2.11 12.34 -3.90
N LYS A 101 -1.96 12.08 -2.60
CA LYS A 101 -1.10 12.86 -1.71
C LYS A 101 0.37 12.83 -2.12
N THR A 102 0.84 11.73 -2.71
CA THR A 102 2.23 11.56 -3.17
C THR A 102 2.44 11.88 -4.64
N LYS A 103 1.39 12.29 -5.37
CA LYS A 103 1.40 12.51 -6.83
C LYS A 103 1.96 11.33 -7.62
N ASN A 104 1.71 10.11 -7.13
CA ASN A 104 2.16 8.88 -7.79
C ASN A 104 1.15 8.45 -8.86
N TYR A 105 1.14 9.17 -9.98
CA TYR A 105 0.22 8.95 -11.10
C TYR A 105 0.29 7.52 -11.64
N GLU A 106 1.50 6.96 -11.73
CA GLU A 106 1.72 5.64 -12.32
C GLU A 106 1.16 4.52 -11.43
N LEU A 107 1.35 4.63 -10.10
CA LEU A 107 0.74 3.69 -9.18
C LEU A 107 -0.79 3.88 -9.14
N ALA A 108 -1.29 5.12 -9.16
CA ALA A 108 -2.73 5.39 -9.20
C ALA A 108 -3.38 4.74 -10.42
N GLU A 109 -2.81 4.93 -11.61
CA GLU A 109 -3.30 4.35 -12.85
C GLU A 109 -3.29 2.81 -12.79
N TRP A 110 -2.23 2.21 -12.26
CA TRP A 110 -2.15 0.77 -12.09
C TRP A 110 -3.17 0.23 -11.09
N LEU A 111 -3.33 0.87 -9.92
CA LEU A 111 -4.33 0.50 -8.91
C LEU A 111 -5.74 0.56 -9.49
N CYS A 112 -6.06 1.62 -10.24
CA CYS A 112 -7.37 1.78 -10.87
C CYS A 112 -7.66 0.73 -11.96
N ARG A 113 -6.67 -0.02 -12.43
CA ARG A 113 -6.87 -1.17 -13.33
C ARG A 113 -7.07 -2.50 -12.59
N GLN A 114 -6.82 -2.56 -11.27
CA GLN A 114 -6.97 -3.80 -10.50
C GLN A 114 -8.44 -4.04 -10.12
N PRO A 115 -9.04 -5.20 -10.43
CA PRO A 115 -10.48 -5.42 -10.28
C PRO A 115 -10.95 -5.29 -8.82
N GLN A 116 -10.12 -5.67 -7.85
CA GLN A 116 -10.43 -5.61 -6.42
C GLN A 116 -10.30 -4.20 -5.80
N VAL A 117 -9.75 -3.21 -6.49
CA VAL A 117 -9.57 -1.85 -5.93
C VAL A 117 -10.90 -1.09 -5.96
N ASN A 118 -11.32 -0.55 -4.82
CA ASN A 118 -12.46 0.35 -4.70
C ASN A 118 -12.03 1.80 -4.96
N ILE A 119 -12.30 2.28 -6.17
CA ILE A 119 -11.95 3.66 -6.58
C ILE A 119 -12.80 4.74 -5.90
N GLU A 120 -13.97 4.37 -5.35
CA GLU A 120 -14.89 5.26 -4.64
C GLU A 120 -14.79 5.09 -3.11
N ALA A 121 -13.73 4.47 -2.61
CA ALA A 121 -13.51 4.32 -1.18
C ALA A 121 -13.50 5.70 -0.50
N LEU A 122 -14.13 5.81 0.68
CA LEU A 122 -14.15 7.04 1.46
C LEU A 122 -13.14 6.97 2.60
N ASN A 123 -12.29 7.98 2.71
CA ASN A 123 -11.46 8.19 3.90
C ASN A 123 -12.29 8.77 5.06
N TYR A 124 -11.70 9.03 6.24
CA TYR A 124 -12.44 9.54 7.41
C TYR A 124 -13.01 10.95 7.24
N ALA A 125 -12.49 11.72 6.29
CA ALA A 125 -13.06 13.01 5.89
C ALA A 125 -14.20 12.87 4.87
N GLN A 126 -14.70 11.65 4.63
CA GLN A 126 -15.73 11.36 3.63
C GLN A 126 -15.33 11.79 2.21
N GLN A 127 -14.04 11.68 1.88
CA GLN A 127 -13.52 12.02 0.56
C GLN A 127 -13.12 10.76 -0.17
N THR A 128 -13.41 10.71 -1.47
CA THR A 128 -12.81 9.74 -2.39
C THR A 128 -11.43 10.22 -2.86
N PRO A 129 -10.61 9.37 -3.49
CA PRO A 129 -9.36 9.81 -4.11
C PRO A 129 -9.60 10.94 -5.13
N TYR A 130 -10.70 10.90 -5.88
CA TYR A 130 -11.04 11.97 -6.83
C TYR A 130 -11.32 13.30 -6.12
N HIS A 131 -12.08 13.29 -5.02
CA HIS A 131 -12.32 14.49 -4.22
C HIS A 131 -11.02 15.09 -3.67
N LEU A 132 -10.04 14.26 -3.27
CA LEU A 132 -8.72 14.74 -2.89
C LEU A 132 -7.98 15.39 -4.07
N ALA A 133 -7.96 14.73 -5.24
CA ALA A 133 -7.29 15.25 -6.43
C ALA A 133 -7.87 16.60 -6.87
N TYR A 134 -9.20 16.75 -6.81
CA TYR A 134 -9.90 18.01 -7.06
C TYR A 134 -9.47 19.11 -6.09
N LYS A 135 -9.47 18.85 -4.78
CA LYS A 135 -9.02 19.83 -3.76
C LYS A 135 -7.56 20.24 -3.94
N CYS A 136 -6.71 19.33 -4.42
CA CYS A 136 -5.31 19.59 -4.72
C CYS A 136 -5.08 20.29 -6.07
N ASN A 137 -6.13 20.56 -6.85
CA ASN A 137 -6.06 21.06 -8.22
C ASN A 137 -5.14 20.21 -9.12
N ASP A 138 -5.20 18.89 -8.95
CA ASP A 138 -4.39 17.92 -9.69
C ASP A 138 -5.18 17.34 -10.87
N ALA A 139 -5.22 18.10 -11.97
CA ALA A 139 -5.97 17.74 -13.16
C ALA A 139 -5.52 16.38 -13.74
N LYS A 140 -4.23 16.07 -13.68
CA LYS A 140 -3.70 14.79 -14.20
C LYS A 140 -4.22 13.61 -13.38
N MET A 141 -4.19 13.72 -12.05
CA MET A 141 -4.73 12.68 -11.17
C MET A 141 -6.24 12.52 -11.35
N MET A 142 -6.98 13.63 -11.51
CA MET A 142 -8.42 13.60 -11.79
C MET A 142 -8.73 12.83 -13.08
N THR A 143 -7.98 13.08 -14.17
CA THR A 143 -8.14 12.36 -15.44
C THR A 143 -7.91 10.86 -15.26
N ILE A 144 -6.82 10.46 -14.58
CA ILE A 144 -6.51 9.04 -14.33
C ILE A 144 -7.67 8.35 -13.58
N LEU A 145 -8.19 9.00 -12.54
CA LEU A 145 -9.27 8.44 -11.72
C LEU A 145 -10.62 8.37 -12.49
N GLN A 146 -10.90 9.31 -13.39
CA GLN A 146 -12.14 9.33 -14.19
C GLN A 146 -12.12 8.32 -15.34
N GLU A 147 -11.04 8.29 -16.13
CA GLU A 147 -10.94 7.43 -17.32
C GLU A 147 -11.01 5.96 -16.93
N THR A 148 -10.35 5.60 -15.84
CA THR A 148 -10.33 4.21 -15.34
C THR A 148 -11.66 3.82 -14.70
N ALA A 149 -12.38 4.75 -14.06
CA ALA A 149 -13.74 4.54 -13.59
C ALA A 149 -14.71 4.25 -14.75
N ALA A 150 -14.57 4.96 -15.87
CA ALA A 150 -15.38 4.77 -17.06
C ALA A 150 -15.09 3.42 -17.74
N GLN A 151 -13.83 3.00 -17.81
CA GLN A 151 -13.42 1.72 -18.41
C GLN A 151 -13.96 0.48 -17.68
N ARG A 152 -14.27 0.58 -16.37
CA ARG A 152 -14.83 -0.54 -15.59
C ARG A 152 -16.34 -0.74 -15.75
N LYS A 153 -17.04 0.24 -16.35
CA LYS A 153 -18.50 0.21 -16.54
C LYS A 153 -18.91 -0.37 -17.89
N ASN A 154 -17.95 -0.70 -18.75
CA ASN A 154 -18.12 -1.34 -20.06
C ASN A 154 -17.64 -2.78 -20.00
#